data_AF-A0A7K4IBT8-F1
#
_entry.id   AF-A0A7K4IBT8-F1
#
_cell.length_a   1.000
_cell.length_b   1.000
_cell.length_c   1.000
_cell.angle_alpha   90.00
_cell.angle_beta   90.00
_cell.angle_gamma   90.00
#
_symmetry.space_group_name_H-M   'P 1'
#
loop_
_entity.id
_entity.type
_entity.pdbx_description
1 polymer ?
#
loop_
_entity_poly.entity_id
_entity_poly.type
_entity_poly.pdbx_seq_one_letter_code
_entity_poly.pdbx_strand_id
1 'polypeptide(L)'
;FKTWTLFAGHDMLAVTTSAPDFTDDIALEVGVQAADQTRRRVPSLGQVAIVDAHNSISDDAVSVMSGDPEAAMFADSISEAAARTVDMPQTSIEAGVCQIVPEGVTKKDGLGPGGITALVLKQANNTTAFVSVDGNNAEPGFREEMVSMLRRQGVDSAELLTTDTHVVNAISLSSRGYPPVGKAKKQEVLQAIAEAVGCARSKLGEVSLGLGFGAVRGIRTFGEKGFDTLTGDIVEAAGIAKRTGLRTALICYILSLVTMLLF
;
A
#
# COMPACT_ATOMS: atom_id res chain seq x y z
N PHE A 1 -9.15 4.60 10.59
CA PHE A 1 -9.18 3.56 9.55
C PHE A 1 -10.58 3.00 9.41
N LYS A 2 -11.02 2.76 8.17
CA LYS A 2 -12.20 1.95 7.86
C LYS A 2 -11.74 0.56 7.48
N THR A 3 -12.50 -0.47 7.86
CA THR A 3 -12.08 -1.87 7.67
C THR A 3 -13.18 -2.69 7.02
N TRP A 4 -12.84 -3.38 5.94
CA TRP A 4 -13.63 -4.45 5.34
C TRP A 4 -13.19 -5.78 5.94
N THR A 5 -14.13 -6.65 6.30
CA THR A 5 -13.84 -8.00 6.79
C THR A 5 -14.44 -9.03 5.85
N LEU A 6 -13.62 -9.95 5.35
CA LEU A 6 -14.03 -11.09 4.56
C LEU A 6 -13.64 -12.37 5.30
N PHE A 7 -14.58 -13.30 5.46
CA PHE A 7 -14.34 -14.55 6.18
C PHE A 7 -14.29 -15.73 5.22
N ALA A 8 -13.30 -16.61 5.43
CA ALA A 8 -13.19 -17.90 4.77
C ALA A 8 -13.14 -18.98 5.87
N GLY A 9 -14.30 -19.52 6.23
CA GLY A 9 -14.43 -20.36 7.42
C GLY A 9 -14.14 -19.55 8.69
N HIS A 10 -13.13 -19.96 9.45
CA HIS A 10 -12.68 -19.25 10.66
C HIS A 10 -11.59 -18.21 10.39
N ASP A 11 -11.00 -18.20 9.19
CA ASP A 11 -9.96 -17.26 8.83
C ASP A 11 -10.56 -15.95 8.30
N MET A 12 -9.86 -14.85 8.50
CA MET A 12 -10.31 -13.52 8.13
C MET A 12 -9.28 -12.80 7.26
N LEU A 13 -9.74 -12.14 6.20
CA LEU A 13 -9.02 -11.10 5.48
C LEU A 13 -9.62 -9.75 5.86
N ALA A 14 -8.79 -8.84 6.37
CA ALA A 14 -9.14 -7.45 6.61
C ALA A 14 -8.50 -6.57 5.53
N VAL A 15 -9.30 -5.68 4.92
CA VAL A 15 -8.78 -4.60 4.07
C VAL A 15 -9.02 -3.28 4.78
N THR A 16 -7.97 -2.52 5.06
CA THR A 16 -8.05 -1.25 5.79
C THR A 16 -7.80 -0.07 4.86
N THR A 17 -8.45 1.06 5.12
CA THR A 17 -8.17 2.31 4.41
C THR A 17 -8.15 3.49 5.40
N SER A 18 -7.20 4.40 5.20
CA SER A 18 -7.16 5.71 5.87
C SER A 18 -8.05 6.74 5.17
N ALA A 19 -8.44 6.53 3.92
CA ALA A 19 -9.19 7.49 3.12
C ALA A 19 -10.56 7.89 3.74
N PRO A 20 -10.95 9.18 3.67
CA PRO A 20 -10.31 10.26 2.89
C PRO A 20 -9.12 10.93 3.58
N ASP A 21 -8.76 10.51 4.79
CA ASP A 21 -7.50 10.91 5.41
C ASP A 21 -6.33 10.21 4.69
N PHE A 22 -5.12 10.30 5.23
CA PHE A 22 -3.93 9.77 4.58
C PHE A 22 -2.98 9.17 5.60
N THR A 23 -2.28 8.14 5.16
CA THR A 23 -1.13 7.53 5.80
C THR A 23 -0.17 7.13 4.68
N ASP A 24 1.13 7.06 4.98
CA ASP A 24 2.06 6.36 4.10
C ASP A 24 2.02 4.86 4.49
N ASP A 25 3.17 4.21 4.57
CA ASP A 25 3.25 2.79 4.96
C ASP A 25 2.77 2.48 6.38
N ILE A 26 2.21 1.29 6.57
CA ILE A 26 2.00 0.69 7.89
C ILE A 26 3.13 -0.29 8.19
N ALA A 27 3.87 -0.07 9.28
CA ALA A 27 4.96 -0.96 9.67
C ALA A 27 4.48 -2.41 9.87
N LEU A 28 5.30 -3.38 9.45
CA LEU A 28 4.96 -4.81 9.52
C LEU A 28 4.60 -5.24 10.95
N GLU A 29 5.34 -4.74 11.94
CA GLU A 29 5.12 -5.02 13.36
C GLU A 29 3.73 -4.56 13.82
N VAL A 30 3.23 -3.43 13.30
CA VAL A 30 1.88 -2.92 13.59
C VAL A 30 0.83 -3.89 13.05
N GLY A 31 1.02 -4.38 11.82
CA GLY A 31 0.14 -5.40 11.22
C GLY A 31 0.13 -6.71 12.02
N VAL A 32 1.30 -7.20 12.44
CA VAL A 32 1.41 -8.41 13.28
C VAL A 32 0.70 -8.21 14.62
N GLN A 33 0.93 -7.07 15.29
CA GLN A 33 0.27 -6.73 16.55
C GLN A 33 -1.25 -6.63 16.40
N ALA A 34 -1.74 -6.05 15.31
CA ALA A 34 -3.16 -5.93 15.01
C ALA A 34 -3.84 -7.28 14.77
N ALA A 35 -3.17 -8.19 14.03
CA ALA A 35 -3.66 -9.55 13.81
C ALA A 35 -3.74 -10.32 15.14
N ASP A 36 -2.71 -10.22 15.98
CA ASP A 36 -2.68 -10.84 17.31
C ASP A 36 -3.76 -10.29 18.24
N GLN A 37 -3.93 -8.96 18.28
CA GLN A 37 -4.99 -8.31 19.04
C GLN A 37 -6.37 -8.79 18.60
N THR A 38 -6.59 -8.88 17.29
CA THR A 38 -7.86 -9.33 16.71
C THR A 38 -8.20 -10.76 17.13
N ARG A 39 -7.23 -11.68 17.05
CA ARG A 39 -7.41 -13.08 17.51
C ARG A 39 -7.65 -13.20 19.02
N ARG A 40 -6.99 -12.35 19.83
CA ARG A 40 -7.27 -12.30 21.28
C ARG A 40 -8.67 -11.81 21.58
N ARG A 41 -9.16 -10.81 20.84
CA ARG A 41 -10.50 -10.22 21.02
C ARG A 41 -11.61 -11.14 20.54
N VAL A 42 -11.37 -11.92 19.49
CA VAL A 42 -12.34 -12.83 18.88
C VAL A 42 -11.78 -14.26 18.84
N PRO A 43 -11.90 -15.04 19.93
CA PRO A 43 -11.24 -16.35 20.06
C PRO A 43 -11.70 -17.43 19.06
N SER A 44 -12.82 -17.22 18.38
CA SER A 44 -13.34 -18.11 17.33
C SER A 44 -12.64 -17.93 15.98
N LEU A 45 -11.84 -16.88 15.82
CA LEU A 45 -11.05 -16.66 14.61
C LEU A 45 -9.82 -17.55 14.59
N GLY A 46 -9.56 -18.11 13.41
CA GLY A 46 -8.30 -18.75 13.08
C GLY A 46 -7.23 -17.70 12.77
N GLN A 47 -6.79 -17.67 11.52
CA GLN A 47 -5.74 -16.78 11.04
C GLN A 47 -6.32 -15.48 10.50
N VAL A 48 -5.55 -14.40 10.63
CA VAL A 48 -5.93 -13.05 10.19
C VAL A 48 -4.90 -12.54 9.20
N ALA A 49 -5.33 -12.25 7.98
CA ALA A 49 -4.58 -11.52 6.97
C ALA A 49 -5.05 -10.07 6.96
N ILE A 50 -4.12 -9.11 6.89
CA ILE A 50 -4.42 -7.68 6.85
C ILE A 50 -3.79 -7.11 5.59
N VAL A 51 -4.56 -6.31 4.87
CA VAL A 51 -4.15 -5.58 3.67
C VAL A 51 -4.40 -4.11 3.95
N ASP A 52 -3.35 -3.30 3.91
CA ASP A 52 -3.54 -1.86 3.78
C ASP A 52 -3.88 -1.54 2.33
N ALA A 53 -4.96 -0.79 2.13
CA ALA A 53 -5.41 -0.39 0.81
C ALA A 53 -4.43 0.57 0.15
N HIS A 54 -3.66 1.35 0.95
CA HIS A 54 -2.64 2.27 0.46
C HIS A 54 -3.20 3.15 -0.67
N ASN A 55 -4.23 3.94 -0.37
CA ASN A 55 -5.13 4.50 -1.39
C ASN A 55 -5.51 5.97 -1.17
N SER A 56 -4.71 6.71 -0.41
CA SER A 56 -4.81 8.15 -0.21
C SER A 56 -3.49 8.67 0.39
N ILE A 57 -2.74 9.48 -0.38
CA ILE A 57 -1.47 10.08 0.07
C ILE A 57 -1.53 11.61 0.04
N SER A 58 -0.99 12.23 1.07
CA SER A 58 -0.74 13.68 1.12
C SER A 58 0.76 13.94 1.31
N ASP A 59 1.21 15.17 1.06
CA ASP A 59 2.57 15.58 1.37
C ASP A 59 2.89 15.43 2.87
N ASP A 60 1.88 15.59 3.73
CA ASP A 60 1.98 15.44 5.19
C ASP A 60 1.89 13.98 5.69
N ALA A 61 1.74 13.01 4.79
CA ALA A 61 1.57 11.62 5.19
C ALA A 61 2.85 11.05 5.82
N VAL A 62 2.68 10.37 6.95
CA VAL A 62 3.77 9.67 7.64
C VAL A 62 3.46 8.19 7.71
N SER A 63 4.52 7.38 7.76
CA SER A 63 4.38 5.95 8.04
C SER A 63 3.89 5.74 9.47
N VAL A 64 3.02 4.75 9.67
CA VAL A 64 2.51 4.37 10.99
C VAL A 64 3.45 3.35 11.60
N MET A 65 4.13 3.76 12.66
CA MET A 65 5.12 2.97 13.38
C MET A 65 4.56 2.43 14.69
N SER A 66 5.22 1.39 15.23
CA SER A 66 4.82 0.85 16.54
C SER A 66 5.04 1.90 17.64
N GLY A 67 3.99 2.17 18.42
CA GLY A 67 3.98 3.20 19.46
C GLY A 67 3.22 4.47 19.06
N ASP A 68 2.92 4.65 17.76
CA ASP A 68 2.12 5.79 17.29
C ASP A 68 0.64 5.63 17.72
N PRO A 69 -0.06 6.73 18.02
CA PRO A 69 -1.50 6.69 18.26
C PRO A 69 -2.28 6.03 17.12
N GLU A 70 -1.86 6.28 15.88
CA GLU A 70 -2.44 5.73 14.65
C GLU A 70 -2.31 4.20 14.61
N ALA A 71 -1.24 3.63 15.16
CA ALA A 71 -1.05 2.17 15.22
C ALA A 71 -2.10 1.51 16.13
N ALA A 72 -2.43 2.15 17.26
CA ALA A 72 -3.51 1.68 18.14
C ALA A 72 -4.87 1.81 17.44
N MET A 73 -5.13 2.95 16.80
CA MET A 73 -6.37 3.17 16.03
C MET A 73 -6.54 2.15 14.90
N PHE A 74 -5.44 1.80 14.22
CA PHE A 74 -5.39 0.79 13.18
C PHE A 74 -5.80 -0.58 13.75
N ALA A 75 -5.10 -1.06 14.78
CA ALA A 75 -5.38 -2.34 15.42
C ALA A 75 -6.80 -2.43 16.01
N ASP A 76 -7.24 -1.37 16.67
CA ASP A 76 -8.58 -1.28 17.26
C ASP A 76 -9.66 -1.37 16.18
N SER A 77 -9.52 -0.62 15.08
CA SER A 77 -10.50 -0.64 13.99
C SER A 77 -10.69 -2.03 13.37
N ILE A 78 -9.61 -2.80 13.22
CA ILE A 78 -9.66 -4.17 12.68
C ILE A 78 -10.31 -5.11 13.68
N SER A 79 -9.86 -5.06 14.94
CA SER A 79 -10.37 -5.95 15.98
C SER A 79 -11.85 -5.69 16.29
N GLU A 80 -12.29 -4.43 16.24
CA GLU A 80 -13.67 -4.05 16.40
C GLU A 80 -14.53 -4.47 15.21
N ALA A 81 -14.05 -4.27 13.98
CA ALA A 81 -14.74 -4.73 12.79
C ALA A 81 -14.95 -6.26 12.85
N ALA A 82 -13.90 -7.02 13.16
CA ALA A 82 -13.97 -8.47 13.32
C ALA A 82 -15.00 -8.90 14.38
N ALA A 83 -14.97 -8.27 15.56
CA ALA A 83 -15.91 -8.58 16.65
C ALA A 83 -17.37 -8.30 16.28
N ARG A 84 -17.62 -7.31 15.40
CA ARG A 84 -18.97 -6.97 14.94
C ARG A 84 -19.46 -7.87 13.81
N THR A 85 -18.56 -8.50 13.05
CA THR A 85 -18.92 -9.22 11.82
C THR A 85 -18.73 -10.73 11.88
N VAL A 86 -18.00 -11.27 12.88
CA VAL A 86 -17.70 -12.71 12.99
C VAL A 86 -18.94 -13.61 13.05
N ASP A 87 -20.01 -13.16 13.72
CA ASP A 87 -21.25 -13.93 13.90
C ASP A 87 -22.28 -13.67 12.80
N MET A 88 -21.92 -12.92 11.75
CA MET A 88 -22.83 -12.68 10.63
C MET A 88 -23.10 -13.98 9.86
N PRO A 89 -24.35 -14.21 9.39
CA PRO A 89 -24.69 -15.40 8.64
C PRO A 89 -23.82 -15.56 7.39
N GLN A 90 -23.23 -16.75 7.22
CA GLN A 90 -22.55 -17.12 6.00
C GLN A 90 -23.58 -17.40 4.91
N THR A 91 -23.34 -16.86 3.71
CA THR A 91 -24.18 -17.10 2.53
C THR A 91 -23.31 -17.52 1.36
N SER A 92 -23.92 -18.05 0.30
CA SER A 92 -23.23 -18.24 -0.96
C SER A 92 -22.73 -16.89 -1.50
N ILE A 93 -21.61 -16.94 -2.22
CA ILE A 93 -20.97 -15.79 -2.83
C ILE A 93 -20.67 -16.12 -4.28
N GLU A 94 -20.98 -15.17 -5.15
CA GLU A 94 -20.49 -15.17 -6.52
C GLU A 94 -19.29 -14.24 -6.61
N ALA A 95 -18.26 -14.65 -7.34
CA ALA A 95 -17.09 -13.81 -7.59
C ALA A 95 -16.75 -13.78 -9.07
N GLY A 96 -16.27 -12.62 -9.53
CA GLY A 96 -15.73 -12.43 -10.86
C GLY A 96 -14.47 -11.58 -10.78
N VAL A 97 -13.47 -11.91 -11.60
CA VAL A 97 -12.18 -11.21 -11.64
C VAL A 97 -11.86 -10.83 -13.08
N CYS A 98 -11.38 -9.61 -13.27
CA CYS A 98 -10.86 -9.18 -14.55
C CYS A 98 -9.72 -8.18 -14.39
N GLN A 99 -8.77 -8.25 -15.30
CA GLN A 99 -7.61 -7.36 -15.37
C GLN A 99 -7.64 -6.60 -16.69
N ILE A 100 -7.40 -5.29 -16.63
CA ILE A 100 -7.29 -4.40 -17.77
C ILE A 100 -5.97 -3.63 -17.67
N VAL A 101 -5.22 -3.61 -18.77
CA VAL A 101 -4.03 -2.78 -18.90
C VAL A 101 -4.37 -1.67 -19.90
N PRO A 102 -4.66 -0.43 -19.44
CA PRO A 102 -5.07 0.64 -20.34
C PRO A 102 -3.93 1.05 -21.29
N GLU A 103 -4.28 1.20 -22.56
CA GLU A 103 -3.35 1.70 -23.57
C GLU A 103 -2.96 3.15 -23.29
N GLY A 104 -1.68 3.46 -23.47
CA GLY A 104 -1.16 4.81 -23.34
C GLY A 104 -0.97 5.31 -21.90
N VAL A 105 -1.45 4.61 -20.87
CA VAL A 105 -1.12 4.93 -19.46
C VAL A 105 0.12 4.14 -19.05
N THR A 106 1.15 4.82 -18.57
CA THR A 106 2.46 4.24 -18.32
C THR A 106 2.90 4.45 -16.88
N LYS A 107 4.06 3.89 -16.53
CA LYS A 107 4.69 4.10 -15.21
C LYS A 107 4.84 5.59 -14.88
N LYS A 108 5.19 6.42 -15.88
CA LYS A 108 5.34 7.87 -15.72
C LYS A 108 4.03 8.57 -15.33
N ASP A 109 2.90 7.94 -15.61
CA ASP A 109 1.56 8.42 -15.27
C ASP A 109 1.04 7.82 -13.94
N GLY A 110 1.82 6.94 -13.29
CA GLY A 110 1.47 6.32 -12.01
C GLY A 110 0.93 4.90 -12.13
N LEU A 111 0.98 4.29 -13.32
CA LEU A 111 0.47 2.94 -13.56
C LEU A 111 1.57 1.96 -13.99
N GLY A 112 1.75 0.91 -13.20
CA GLY A 112 2.62 -0.21 -13.49
C GLY A 112 2.07 -1.16 -14.55
N PRO A 113 2.91 -2.08 -15.07
CA PRO A 113 2.56 -3.00 -16.15
C PRO A 113 1.52 -4.05 -15.74
N GLY A 114 1.26 -4.23 -14.45
CA GLY A 114 0.17 -5.05 -13.92
C GLY A 114 -1.21 -4.44 -14.13
N GLY A 115 -1.31 -3.16 -14.49
CA GLY A 115 -2.58 -2.50 -14.81
C GLY A 115 -3.57 -2.49 -13.66
N ILE A 116 -4.84 -2.75 -13.95
CA ILE A 116 -5.95 -2.63 -13.02
C ILE A 116 -6.69 -3.96 -12.94
N THR A 117 -6.76 -4.55 -11.74
CA THR A 117 -7.49 -5.78 -11.47
C THR A 117 -8.71 -5.48 -10.60
N ALA A 118 -9.90 -5.84 -11.09
CA ALA A 118 -11.14 -5.77 -10.32
C ALA A 118 -11.55 -7.16 -9.85
N LEU A 119 -11.80 -7.30 -8.55
CA LEU A 119 -12.54 -8.41 -7.93
C LEU A 119 -13.94 -7.90 -7.60
N VAL A 120 -14.96 -8.50 -8.21
CA VAL A 120 -16.35 -8.21 -7.87
C VAL A 120 -16.93 -9.40 -7.12
N LEU A 121 -17.46 -9.11 -5.94
CA LEU A 121 -18.16 -10.04 -5.07
C LEU A 121 -19.64 -9.71 -5.08
N LYS A 122 -20.49 -10.72 -5.20
CA LYS A 122 -21.93 -10.57 -5.10
C LYS A 122 -22.48 -11.53 -4.05
N GLN A 123 -23.17 -10.94 -3.07
CA GLN A 123 -23.80 -11.63 -1.97
C GLN A 123 -25.28 -11.23 -1.94
N ALA A 124 -26.16 -12.17 -2.30
CA ALA A 124 -27.57 -11.88 -2.58
C ALA A 124 -27.73 -10.71 -3.57
N ASN A 125 -28.28 -9.58 -3.12
CA ASN A 125 -28.48 -8.38 -3.94
C ASN A 125 -27.38 -7.33 -3.79
N ASN A 126 -26.39 -7.55 -2.91
CA ASN A 126 -25.31 -6.60 -2.67
C ASN A 126 -24.09 -6.96 -3.51
N THR A 127 -23.61 -5.99 -4.29
CA THR A 127 -22.41 -6.08 -5.14
C THR A 127 -21.30 -5.21 -4.55
N THR A 128 -20.16 -5.83 -4.25
CA THR A 128 -18.96 -5.15 -3.76
C THR A 128 -17.82 -5.28 -4.77
N ALA A 129 -17.11 -4.20 -5.07
CA ALA A 129 -15.95 -4.22 -5.97
C ALA A 129 -14.66 -3.80 -5.23
N PHE A 130 -13.67 -4.68 -5.21
CA PHE A 130 -12.29 -4.34 -4.83
C PHE A 130 -11.48 -4.11 -6.09
N VAL A 131 -10.88 -2.93 -6.23
CA VAL A 131 -10.12 -2.54 -7.41
C VAL A 131 -8.66 -2.35 -7.01
N SER A 132 -7.79 -3.27 -7.42
CA SER A 132 -6.35 -3.19 -7.22
C SER A 132 -5.68 -2.56 -8.44
N VAL A 133 -5.01 -1.43 -8.24
CA VAL A 133 -4.23 -0.76 -9.27
C VAL A 133 -2.75 -1.04 -9.04
N ASP A 134 -2.03 -1.51 -10.06
CA ASP A 134 -0.57 -1.61 -10.02
C ASP A 134 0.00 -0.19 -10.04
N GLY A 135 0.28 0.34 -8.87
CA GLY A 135 0.70 1.71 -8.64
C GLY A 135 1.11 1.88 -7.19
N ASN A 136 1.52 3.09 -6.81
CA ASN A 136 1.83 3.43 -5.43
C ASN A 136 0.91 4.56 -4.99
N ASN A 137 0.05 4.25 -4.03
CA ASN A 137 -0.89 5.15 -3.40
C ASN A 137 -1.84 5.86 -4.40
N ALA A 138 -2.76 6.68 -3.90
CA ALA A 138 -3.69 7.41 -4.78
C ALA A 138 -3.80 8.89 -4.40
N GLU A 139 -4.05 9.71 -5.43
CA GLU A 139 -4.30 11.14 -5.26
C GLU A 139 -5.55 11.35 -4.37
N PRO A 140 -5.51 12.25 -3.36
CA PRO A 140 -6.67 12.52 -2.51
C PRO A 140 -7.92 12.86 -3.32
N GLY A 141 -9.04 12.22 -2.99
CA GLY A 141 -10.31 12.37 -3.71
C GLY A 141 -10.48 11.45 -4.92
N PHE A 142 -9.41 10.84 -5.45
CA PHE A 142 -9.52 9.89 -6.57
C PHE A 142 -10.33 8.65 -6.19
N ARG A 143 -10.08 8.11 -4.98
CA ARG A 143 -10.85 7.00 -4.42
C ARG A 143 -12.35 7.33 -4.34
N GLU A 144 -12.70 8.50 -3.81
CA GLU A 144 -14.09 8.94 -3.65
C GLU A 144 -14.78 9.10 -5.00
N GLU A 145 -14.07 9.63 -6.00
CA GLU A 145 -14.55 9.77 -7.38
C GLU A 145 -14.82 8.39 -8.00
N MET A 146 -13.88 7.44 -7.84
CA MET A 146 -14.02 6.06 -8.30
C MET A 146 -15.22 5.36 -7.64
N VAL A 147 -15.33 5.43 -6.30
CA VAL A 147 -16.45 4.81 -5.56
C VAL A 147 -17.78 5.41 -6.01
N SER A 148 -17.84 6.73 -6.18
CA SER A 148 -19.05 7.43 -6.66
C SER A 148 -19.42 7.02 -8.08
N MET A 149 -18.44 6.83 -8.96
CA MET A 149 -18.63 6.34 -10.32
C MET A 149 -19.21 4.92 -10.33
N LEU A 150 -18.60 3.99 -9.58
CA LEU A 150 -19.06 2.60 -9.53
C LEU A 150 -20.45 2.46 -8.90
N ARG A 151 -20.76 3.29 -7.89
CA ARG A 151 -22.12 3.37 -7.33
C ARG A 151 -23.17 3.75 -8.36
N ARG A 152 -22.89 4.74 -9.22
CA ARG A 152 -23.79 5.10 -10.33
C ARG A 152 -23.95 3.98 -11.36
N GLN A 153 -23.01 3.03 -11.42
CA GLN A 153 -23.05 1.86 -12.29
C GLN A 153 -23.68 0.62 -11.62
N GLY A 154 -24.26 0.78 -10.43
CA GLY A 154 -24.96 -0.29 -9.71
C GLY A 154 -24.05 -1.22 -8.92
N VAL A 155 -22.90 -0.73 -8.45
CA VAL A 155 -22.07 -1.39 -7.43
C VAL A 155 -22.38 -0.75 -6.08
N ASP A 156 -22.87 -1.51 -5.10
CA ASP A 156 -23.30 -0.95 -3.81
C ASP A 156 -22.13 -0.40 -2.98
N SER A 157 -21.01 -1.12 -3.03
CA SER A 157 -19.82 -0.86 -2.23
C SER A 157 -18.55 -1.06 -3.05
N ALA A 158 -17.57 -0.17 -2.88
CA ALA A 158 -16.30 -0.31 -3.59
C ALA A 158 -15.13 0.20 -2.75
N GLU A 159 -13.96 -0.37 -2.99
CA GLU A 159 -12.71 0.04 -2.36
C GLU A 159 -11.57 0.04 -3.39
N LEU A 160 -10.74 1.08 -3.35
CA LEU A 160 -9.52 1.19 -4.16
C LEU A 160 -8.37 0.59 -3.37
N LEU A 161 -7.52 -0.19 -4.00
CA LEU A 161 -6.25 -0.64 -3.45
C LEU A 161 -5.13 -0.32 -4.42
N THR A 162 -3.93 -0.11 -3.92
CA THR A 162 -2.72 -0.11 -4.75
C THR A 162 -1.78 -1.23 -4.32
N THR A 163 -1.02 -1.77 -5.26
CA THR A 163 -0.14 -2.93 -5.00
C THR A 163 1.20 -2.55 -4.40
N ASP A 164 1.63 -1.31 -4.62
CA ASP A 164 2.96 -0.80 -4.33
C ASP A 164 4.09 -1.78 -4.65
N THR A 165 4.19 -2.21 -5.91
CA THR A 165 5.25 -3.12 -6.36
C THR A 165 6.61 -2.42 -6.48
N HIS A 166 6.70 -1.14 -6.12
CA HIS A 166 7.81 -0.21 -6.33
C HIS A 166 8.22 -0.02 -7.80
N VAL A 167 7.49 -0.60 -8.76
CA VAL A 167 7.82 -0.51 -10.20
C VAL A 167 7.63 0.89 -10.76
N VAL A 168 6.82 1.71 -10.09
CA VAL A 168 6.55 3.12 -10.39
C VAL A 168 7.33 4.08 -9.49
N ASN A 169 8.23 3.57 -8.65
CA ASN A 169 8.99 4.40 -7.70
C ASN A 169 10.29 4.92 -8.33
N ALA A 170 10.82 6.02 -7.79
CA ALA A 170 12.04 6.69 -8.24
C ALA A 170 12.05 7.13 -9.72
N ILE A 171 10.88 7.44 -10.28
CA ILE A 171 10.71 7.94 -11.66
C ILE A 171 10.23 9.39 -11.73
N SER A 172 9.82 9.97 -10.60
CA SER A 172 9.35 11.34 -10.48
C SER A 172 10.31 12.17 -9.63
N LEU A 173 10.41 13.47 -9.93
CA LEU A 173 11.16 14.45 -9.13
C LEU A 173 10.32 15.05 -7.98
N SER A 174 9.11 14.52 -7.74
CA SER A 174 8.32 14.87 -6.57
C SER A 174 9.03 14.46 -5.27
N SER A 175 8.67 15.11 -4.17
CA SER A 175 9.12 14.78 -2.79
C SER A 175 9.06 13.27 -2.49
N ARG A 176 8.05 12.58 -3.02
CA ARG A 176 7.82 11.14 -2.85
C ARG A 176 8.50 10.25 -3.89
N GLY A 177 8.97 10.79 -5.01
CA GLY A 177 9.67 10.01 -6.05
C GLY A 177 8.78 9.21 -7.01
N TYR A 178 7.45 9.27 -6.87
CA TYR A 178 6.47 8.65 -7.78
C TYR A 178 5.22 9.53 -8.00
N PRO A 179 4.49 9.33 -9.11
CA PRO A 179 3.15 9.90 -9.31
C PRO A 179 2.07 8.97 -8.73
N PRO A 180 1.24 9.42 -7.76
CA PRO A 180 0.17 8.60 -7.22
C PRO A 180 -0.93 8.33 -8.25
N VAL A 181 -1.65 7.22 -8.07
CA VAL A 181 -2.74 6.81 -8.96
C VAL A 181 -3.82 7.89 -9.01
N GLY A 182 -4.25 8.24 -10.22
CA GLY A 182 -5.30 9.24 -10.44
C GLY A 182 -4.82 10.68 -10.53
N LYS A 183 -3.53 10.95 -10.32
CA LYS A 183 -2.93 12.28 -10.52
C LYS A 183 -2.78 12.66 -11.99
N ALA A 184 -2.24 11.74 -12.79
CA ALA A 184 -2.12 11.87 -14.23
C ALA A 184 -3.10 10.93 -14.93
N LYS A 185 -3.60 11.32 -16.11
CA LYS A 185 -4.53 10.51 -16.94
C LYS A 185 -5.72 9.95 -16.16
N LYS A 186 -6.26 10.78 -15.27
CA LYS A 186 -7.30 10.39 -14.31
C LYS A 186 -8.51 9.74 -15.00
N GLN A 187 -8.97 10.34 -16.10
CA GLN A 187 -10.13 9.88 -16.83
C GLN A 187 -9.88 8.52 -17.50
N GLU A 188 -8.70 8.31 -18.08
CA GLU A 188 -8.29 7.04 -18.68
C GLU A 188 -8.21 5.94 -17.62
N VAL A 189 -7.68 6.24 -16.43
CA VAL A 189 -7.65 5.29 -15.30
C VAL A 189 -9.07 4.97 -14.83
N LEU A 190 -9.95 5.96 -14.64
CA LEU A 190 -11.35 5.73 -14.26
C LEU A 190 -12.11 4.89 -15.30
N GLN A 191 -11.88 5.14 -16.59
CA GLN A 191 -12.47 4.36 -17.67
C GLN A 191 -12.01 2.90 -17.62
N ALA A 192 -10.71 2.67 -17.42
CA ALA A 192 -10.14 1.33 -17.29
C ALA A 192 -10.65 0.60 -16.03
N ILE A 193 -10.88 1.32 -14.92
CA ILE A 193 -11.52 0.76 -13.72
C ILE A 193 -12.95 0.33 -14.03
N ALA A 194 -13.74 1.18 -14.70
CA ALA A 194 -15.12 0.86 -15.06
C ALA A 194 -15.17 -0.36 -16.00
N GLU A 195 -14.24 -0.46 -16.96
CA GLU A 195 -14.10 -1.60 -17.85
C GLU A 195 -13.72 -2.88 -17.08
N ALA A 196 -12.73 -2.81 -16.19
CA ALA A 196 -12.32 -3.94 -15.37
C ALA A 196 -13.46 -4.46 -14.49
N VAL A 197 -14.21 -3.57 -13.84
CA VAL A 197 -15.37 -3.92 -13.01
C VAL A 197 -16.51 -4.48 -13.86
N GLY A 198 -16.80 -3.89 -15.02
CA GLY A 198 -17.80 -4.41 -15.96
C GLY A 198 -17.46 -5.82 -16.47
N CYS A 199 -16.20 -6.02 -16.85
CA CYS A 199 -15.66 -7.31 -17.25
C CYS A 199 -15.74 -8.34 -16.10
N ALA A 200 -15.35 -7.97 -14.88
CA ALA A 200 -15.44 -8.84 -13.71
C ALA A 200 -16.90 -9.23 -13.40
N ARG A 201 -17.85 -8.27 -13.49
CA ARG A 201 -19.29 -8.54 -13.33
C ARG A 201 -19.82 -9.54 -14.35
N SER A 202 -19.36 -9.48 -15.60
CA SER A 202 -19.76 -10.43 -16.65
C SER A 202 -19.29 -11.87 -16.39
N LYS A 203 -18.33 -12.05 -15.47
CA LYS A 203 -17.72 -13.34 -15.10
C LYS A 203 -18.14 -13.82 -13.71
N LEU A 204 -19.21 -13.25 -13.14
CA LEU A 204 -19.74 -13.72 -11.86
C LEU A 204 -20.20 -15.18 -11.96
N GLY A 205 -19.70 -16.00 -11.05
CA GLY A 205 -20.17 -17.37 -10.83
C GLY A 205 -19.98 -17.75 -9.36
N GLU A 206 -20.68 -18.78 -8.92
CA GLU A 206 -20.56 -19.30 -7.55
C GLU A 206 -19.13 -19.76 -7.27
N VAL A 207 -18.59 -19.37 -6.11
CA VAL A 207 -17.23 -19.75 -5.68
C VAL A 207 -17.20 -20.21 -4.23
N SER A 208 -16.18 -21.00 -3.89
CA SER A 208 -15.77 -21.26 -2.51
C SER A 208 -14.56 -20.40 -2.16
N LEU A 209 -14.55 -19.81 -0.96
CA LEU A 209 -13.44 -19.01 -0.44
C LEU A 209 -12.55 -19.84 0.48
N GLY A 210 -11.24 -19.63 0.40
CA GLY A 210 -10.25 -20.20 1.31
C GLY A 210 -9.09 -19.23 1.50
N LEU A 211 -8.52 -19.20 2.71
CA LEU A 211 -7.30 -18.47 3.02
C LEU A 211 -6.19 -19.46 3.38
N GLY A 212 -5.00 -19.24 2.82
CA GLY A 212 -3.84 -20.08 3.05
C GLY A 212 -2.69 -19.25 3.60
N PHE A 213 -2.07 -19.73 4.67
CA PHE A 213 -0.94 -19.07 5.33
C PHE A 213 0.29 -19.96 5.21
N GLY A 214 1.42 -19.36 4.83
CA GLY A 214 2.66 -20.08 4.64
C GLY A 214 3.87 -19.18 4.82
N ALA A 215 5.01 -19.79 5.10
CA ALA A 215 6.30 -19.11 5.18
C ALA A 215 7.19 -19.58 4.05
N VAL A 216 7.67 -18.66 3.22
CA VAL A 216 8.71 -18.95 2.23
C VAL A 216 10.06 -18.65 2.86
N ARG A 217 10.91 -19.67 2.97
CA ARG A 217 12.25 -19.56 3.58
C ARG A 217 13.33 -19.55 2.50
N GLY A 218 14.47 -18.96 2.82
CA GLY A 218 15.64 -18.95 1.92
C GLY A 218 15.56 -17.96 0.76
N ILE A 219 14.64 -16.99 0.82
CA ILE A 219 14.63 -15.86 -0.12
C ILE A 219 15.84 -14.98 0.21
N ARG A 220 16.65 -14.67 -0.80
CA ARG A 220 17.69 -13.65 -0.71
C ARG A 220 17.11 -12.33 -1.19
N THR A 221 16.81 -11.45 -0.26
CA THR A 221 16.44 -10.06 -0.54
C THR A 221 17.58 -9.13 -0.15
N PHE A 222 17.60 -7.92 -0.70
CA PHE A 222 18.47 -6.86 -0.17
C PHE A 222 18.09 -6.57 1.30
N GLY A 223 16.78 -6.49 1.56
CA GLY A 223 16.20 -6.33 2.89
C GLY A 223 16.55 -4.99 3.53
N GLU A 224 15.90 -4.69 4.66
CA GLU A 224 16.18 -3.50 5.46
C GLU A 224 17.65 -3.48 5.91
N LYS A 225 18.15 -4.62 6.41
CA LYS A 225 19.55 -4.76 6.81
C LYS A 225 20.56 -4.44 5.70
N GLY A 226 20.27 -4.81 4.45
CA GLY A 226 21.15 -4.47 3.33
C GLY A 226 21.19 -2.97 3.07
N PHE A 227 20.04 -2.31 3.18
CA PHE A 227 19.92 -0.86 3.06
C PHE A 227 20.61 -0.12 4.22
N ASP A 228 20.43 -0.58 5.45
CA ASP A 228 21.10 -0.04 6.64
C ASP A 228 22.62 -0.14 6.52
N THR A 229 23.10 -1.29 6.03
CA THR A 229 24.54 -1.50 5.82
C THR A 229 25.07 -0.51 4.78
N LEU A 230 24.40 -0.40 3.63
CA LEU A 230 24.83 0.50 2.55
C LEU A 230 24.81 1.97 2.98
N THR A 231 23.75 2.41 3.65
CA THR A 231 23.63 3.79 4.12
C THR A 231 24.62 4.10 5.24
N GLY A 232 24.85 3.15 6.16
CA GLY A 232 25.90 3.23 7.16
C GLY A 232 27.28 3.42 6.55
N ASP A 233 27.62 2.63 5.54
CA ASP A 233 28.90 2.71 4.82
C ASP A 233 29.07 4.08 4.13
N ILE A 234 28.01 4.63 3.53
CA ILE A 234 28.03 5.96 2.90
C ILE A 234 28.30 7.06 3.94
N VAL A 235 27.61 7.00 5.09
CA VAL A 235 27.80 7.96 6.19
C VAL A 235 29.22 7.88 6.75
N GLU A 236 29.75 6.67 6.92
CA GLU A 236 31.12 6.47 7.36
C GLU A 236 32.13 7.03 6.36
N ALA A 237 31.98 6.71 5.07
CA ALA A 237 32.83 7.19 3.99
C ALA A 237 32.82 8.73 3.92
N ALA A 238 31.64 9.36 4.01
CA ALA A 238 31.49 10.81 4.05
C ALA A 238 32.20 11.41 5.29
N GLY A 239 32.09 10.74 6.45
CA GLY A 239 32.81 11.12 7.67
C GLY A 239 34.32 11.06 7.52
N ILE A 240 34.85 10.00 6.89
CA ILE A 240 36.28 9.85 6.59
C ILE A 240 36.75 10.93 5.61
N ALA A 241 36.01 11.15 4.53
CA ALA A 241 36.32 12.17 3.52
C ALA A 241 36.36 13.57 4.15
N LYS A 242 35.38 13.92 4.99
CA LYS A 242 35.34 15.20 5.71
C LYS A 242 36.55 15.39 6.62
N ARG A 243 36.89 14.39 7.45
CA ARG A 243 38.04 14.47 8.37
C ARG A 243 39.36 14.60 7.62
N THR A 244 39.56 13.79 6.58
CA THR A 244 40.79 13.77 5.78
C THR A 244 40.92 15.04 4.95
N GLY A 245 39.83 15.50 4.33
CA GLY A 245 39.75 16.73 3.57
C GLY A 245 40.10 17.95 4.42
N LEU A 246 39.52 18.08 5.62
CA LEU A 246 39.83 19.19 6.54
C LEU A 246 41.30 19.19 6.97
N ARG A 247 41.86 18.01 7.30
CA ARG A 247 43.29 17.89 7.65
C ARG A 247 44.20 18.28 6.49
N THR A 248 43.91 17.79 5.30
CA THR A 248 44.70 18.07 4.09
C THR A 248 44.60 19.56 3.72
N ALA A 249 43.39 20.13 3.75
CA ALA A 249 43.17 21.56 3.51
C ALA A 249 43.93 22.44 4.51
N LEU A 250 43.94 22.07 5.80
CA LEU A 250 44.70 22.80 6.82
C LEU A 250 46.21 22.73 6.56
N ILE A 251 46.74 21.56 6.20
CA ILE A 251 48.16 21.39 5.86
C ILE A 251 48.53 22.24 4.64
N CYS A 252 47.73 22.17 3.56
CA CYS A 252 47.93 22.99 2.38
C CYS A 252 47.87 24.49 2.69
N TYR A 253 46.93 24.92 3.55
CA TYR A 253 46.81 26.30 3.98
C TYR A 253 48.05 26.76 4.75
N ILE A 254 48.53 25.98 5.72
CA ILE A 254 49.75 26.30 6.48
C ILE A 254 50.97 26.36 5.54
N LEU A 255 51.13 25.38 4.64
CA LEU A 255 52.22 25.38 3.66
C LEU A 255 52.18 26.62 2.77
N SER A 256 50.99 27.03 2.32
CA SER A 256 50.82 28.23 1.50
C SER A 256 51.23 29.52 2.24
N LEU A 257 50.89 29.63 3.53
CA LEU A 257 51.30 30.74 4.39
C LEU A 257 52.83 30.75 4.58
N VAL A 258 53.44 29.60 4.81
CA VAL A 258 54.90 29.47 4.95
C VAL A 258 55.60 29.90 3.66
N THR A 259 55.12 29.46 2.49
CA THR A 259 55.70 29.90 1.21
C THR A 259 55.54 31.40 0.98
N MET A 260 54.41 32.00 1.36
CA MET A 260 54.19 33.45 1.26
C MET A 260 55.10 34.27 2.20
N LEU A 261 55.56 33.68 3.30
CA LEU A 261 56.47 34.34 4.24
C LEU A 261 57.94 34.19 3.85
N LEU A 262 58.28 33.16 3.07
CA LEU A 262 59.65 32.86 2.63
C LEU A 262 60.05 33.53 1.31
N PHE A 263 59.07 33.98 0.51
CA PHE A 263 59.25 34.69 -0.76
C PHE A 263 58.54 36.04 -0.72
#